data_AF-A0A096ATF3-F1
#
_entry.id   AF-A0A096ATF3-F1
#
_cell.length_a   1.000
_cell.length_b   1.000
_cell.length_c   1.000
_cell.angle_alpha   90.00
_cell.angle_beta   90.00
_cell.angle_gamma   90.00
#
_symmetry.space_group_name_H-M   'P 1'
#
loop_
_entity.id
_entity.type
_entity.pdbx_description
1 polymer ?
#
loop_
_entity_poly.entity_id
_entity_poly.type
_entity_poly.pdbx_seq_one_letter_code
_entity_poly.pdbx_strand_id
1 'polypeptide(L)'
;MKKQFKNFQDFYKECDELYMMYEPHFLLQGCEIITNFDGNEIDNGCWYCIVKIRENVHTILAYDHTEETENPFVVYCDWSQQPSVVGKSGHFTECKEFSNLEESFHFMVQEPSHYYIKYGEDSVLISEKGEYETIFDGLKGLGLLDAINLVNSDDFYKGKTIEIYQPKSYGRTVLYQKKIQ
;
A
#
# COMPACT_ATOMS: atom_id res chain seq x y z
N MET A 1 15.67 -6.30 21.68
CA MET A 1 16.49 -6.72 20.51
C MET A 1 15.63 -6.48 19.29
N LYS A 2 16.04 -5.61 18.36
CA LYS A 2 15.30 -5.36 17.12
C LYS A 2 15.19 -6.70 16.37
N LYS A 3 13.98 -7.13 16.04
CA LYS A 3 13.75 -8.40 15.34
C LYS A 3 13.93 -8.15 13.86
N GLN A 4 15.11 -8.49 13.34
CA GLN A 4 15.35 -8.53 11.90
C GLN A 4 15.03 -9.93 11.40
N PHE A 5 14.21 -10.00 10.35
CA PHE A 5 13.87 -11.26 9.72
C PHE A 5 15.06 -11.77 8.91
N LYS A 6 15.38 -13.07 9.02
CA LYS A 6 16.51 -13.63 8.28
C LYS A 6 16.20 -13.82 6.80
N ASN A 7 14.92 -14.05 6.48
CA ASN A 7 14.41 -14.30 5.15
C ASN A 7 12.90 -14.04 5.11
N PHE A 8 12.33 -14.01 3.91
CA PHE A 8 10.89 -13.76 3.70
C PHE A 8 10.00 -14.83 4.33
N GLN A 9 10.44 -16.09 4.42
CA GLN A 9 9.64 -17.17 5.01
C GLN A 9 9.43 -16.95 6.52
N ASP A 10 10.42 -16.39 7.21
CA ASP A 10 10.29 -16.03 8.63
C ASP A 10 9.28 -14.88 8.80
N PHE A 11 9.35 -13.85 7.96
CA PHE A 11 8.38 -12.74 7.95
C PHE A 11 6.96 -13.23 7.66
N TYR A 12 6.81 -14.05 6.61
CA TYR A 12 5.54 -14.65 6.22
C TYR A 12 4.91 -15.40 7.38
N LYS A 13 5.67 -16.30 8.02
CA LYS A 13 5.16 -17.12 9.12
C LYS A 13 4.65 -16.27 10.27
N GLU A 14 5.38 -15.22 10.66
CA GLU A 14 4.97 -14.38 11.78
C GLU A 14 3.76 -13.51 11.45
N CYS A 15 3.68 -12.95 10.24
CA CYS A 15 2.50 -12.23 9.78
C CYS A 15 1.27 -13.15 9.71
N ASP A 16 1.42 -14.38 9.21
CA ASP A 16 0.34 -15.38 9.13
C ASP A 16 -0.14 -15.79 10.53
N GLU A 17 0.77 -16.05 11.47
CA GLU A 17 0.43 -16.36 12.86
C GLU A 17 -0.33 -15.20 13.54
N LEU A 18 0.09 -13.96 13.32
CA LEU A 18 -0.60 -12.77 13.84
C LEU A 18 -1.97 -12.58 13.20
N TYR A 19 -2.08 -12.78 11.88
CA TYR A 19 -3.36 -12.73 11.19
C TYR A 19 -4.35 -13.75 11.79
N MET A 20 -3.93 -15.01 11.92
CA MET A 20 -4.76 -16.08 12.48
C MET A 20 -5.17 -15.82 13.93
N MET A 21 -4.32 -15.13 14.69
CA MET A 21 -4.64 -14.71 16.06
C MET A 21 -5.69 -13.59 16.07
N TYR A 22 -5.57 -12.58 15.21
CA TYR A 22 -6.42 -11.38 15.23
C TYR A 22 -7.70 -11.51 14.41
N GLU A 23 -7.74 -12.33 13.37
CA GLU A 23 -8.90 -12.54 12.50
C GLU A 23 -10.21 -12.74 13.28
N PRO A 24 -10.32 -13.68 14.24
CA PRO A 24 -11.58 -13.93 14.93
C PRO A 24 -12.00 -12.78 15.86
N HIS A 25 -11.08 -11.90 16.24
CA HIS A 25 -11.34 -10.76 17.13
C HIS A 25 -11.73 -9.49 16.37
N PHE A 26 -11.22 -9.32 15.16
CA PHE A 26 -11.43 -8.12 14.34
C PHE A 26 -12.29 -8.37 13.09
N LEU A 27 -12.70 -9.63 12.84
CA LEU A 27 -13.51 -10.05 11.69
C LEU A 27 -12.83 -9.72 10.35
N LEU A 28 -11.51 -9.98 10.28
CA LEU A 28 -10.69 -9.63 9.12
C LEU A 28 -11.09 -10.47 7.89
N GLN A 29 -11.09 -9.86 6.71
CA GLN A 29 -11.63 -10.50 5.49
C GLN A 29 -10.58 -11.16 4.59
N GLY A 30 -9.30 -11.04 4.93
CA GLY A 30 -8.21 -11.69 4.21
C GLY A 30 -6.85 -11.11 4.53
N CYS A 31 -5.81 -11.86 4.20
CA CYS A 31 -4.42 -11.48 4.33
C CYS A 31 -3.65 -11.91 3.08
N GLU A 32 -2.79 -11.03 2.58
CA GLU A 32 -1.84 -11.31 1.52
C GLU A 32 -0.44 -10.87 1.97
N ILE A 33 0.55 -11.76 1.86
CA ILE A 33 1.92 -11.51 2.29
C ILE A 33 2.83 -11.71 1.07
N ILE A 34 3.53 -10.66 0.67
CA ILE A 34 4.27 -10.61 -0.59
C ILE A 34 5.65 -9.97 -0.42
N THR A 35 6.61 -10.37 -1.25
CA THR A 35 7.94 -9.75 -1.30
C THR A 35 7.94 -8.43 -2.05
N ASN A 36 6.97 -8.20 -2.94
CA ASN A 36 6.78 -6.97 -3.70
C ASN A 36 5.40 -6.98 -4.37
N PHE A 37 4.89 -5.81 -4.76
CA PHE A 37 3.74 -5.73 -5.67
C PHE A 37 4.10 -6.30 -7.05
N ASP A 38 3.14 -6.96 -7.69
CA ASP A 38 3.38 -7.66 -8.96
C ASP A 38 3.93 -6.71 -10.06
N GLY A 39 5.12 -7.05 -10.54
CA GLY A 39 5.85 -6.33 -11.58
C GLY A 39 6.34 -4.95 -11.18
N ASN A 40 6.33 -4.60 -9.89
CA ASN A 40 6.91 -3.34 -9.42
C ASN A 40 8.44 -3.33 -9.63
N GLU A 41 8.96 -2.27 -10.21
CA GLU A 41 10.37 -2.14 -10.62
C GLU A 41 11.22 -1.30 -9.66
N ILE A 42 10.59 -0.61 -8.70
CA ILE A 42 11.28 0.37 -7.84
C ILE A 42 11.47 -0.08 -6.39
N ASP A 43 10.59 -0.91 -5.84
CA ASP A 43 10.66 -1.28 -4.42
C ASP A 43 11.25 -2.69 -4.25
N ASN A 44 12.57 -2.79 -4.20
CA ASN A 44 13.26 -4.07 -4.04
C ASN A 44 13.69 -4.37 -2.60
N GLY A 45 13.33 -3.49 -1.64
CA GLY A 45 13.80 -3.55 -0.27
C GLY A 45 12.73 -3.76 0.79
N CYS A 46 11.45 -3.73 0.41
CA CYS A 46 10.33 -3.90 1.33
C CYS A 46 9.61 -5.23 1.10
N TRP A 47 9.25 -5.92 2.19
CA TRP A 47 8.23 -6.96 2.18
C TRP A 47 6.92 -6.40 2.73
N TYR A 48 5.79 -6.97 2.30
CA TYR A 48 4.48 -6.43 2.65
C TYR A 48 3.58 -7.50 3.26
N CYS A 49 2.79 -7.09 4.24
CA CYS A 49 1.62 -7.81 4.72
C CYS A 49 0.40 -6.90 4.54
N ILE A 50 -0.57 -7.36 3.75
CA ILE A 50 -1.75 -6.62 3.35
C ILE A 50 -2.94 -7.30 4.00
N VAL A 51 -3.62 -6.60 4.91
CA VAL A 51 -4.82 -7.12 5.58
C VAL A 51 -6.04 -6.40 5.02
N LYS A 52 -7.00 -7.18 4.54
CA LYS A 52 -8.32 -6.67 4.16
C LYS A 52 -9.18 -6.56 5.42
N ILE A 53 -9.42 -5.33 5.88
CA ILE A 53 -10.24 -5.06 7.07
C ILE A 53 -11.71 -5.26 6.74
N ARG A 54 -12.17 -4.63 5.65
CA ARG A 54 -13.54 -4.73 5.13
C ARG A 54 -13.56 -4.42 3.63
N GLU A 55 -14.74 -4.40 3.05
CA GLU A 55 -14.90 -4.06 1.64
C GLU A 55 -14.25 -2.69 1.34
N ASN A 56 -13.31 -2.68 0.38
CA ASN A 56 -12.56 -1.51 -0.06
C ASN A 56 -11.67 -0.83 1.00
N VAL A 57 -11.38 -1.50 2.13
CA VAL A 57 -10.48 -0.98 3.16
C VAL A 57 -9.42 -2.01 3.48
N HIS A 58 -8.17 -1.66 3.19
CA HIS A 58 -6.99 -2.45 3.47
C HIS A 58 -6.04 -1.66 4.38
N THR A 59 -5.25 -2.38 5.15
CA THR A 59 -4.06 -1.85 5.78
C THR A 59 -2.85 -2.59 5.28
N ILE A 60 -1.80 -1.86 4.96
CA ILE A 60 -0.57 -2.40 4.39
C ILE A 60 0.54 -2.16 5.40
N LEU A 61 1.14 -3.22 5.89
CA LEU A 61 2.37 -3.19 6.65
C LEU A 61 3.54 -3.37 5.67
N ALA A 62 4.39 -2.36 5.52
CA ALA A 62 5.67 -2.48 4.83
C ALA A 62 6.78 -2.74 5.85
N TYR A 63 7.68 -3.68 5.53
CA TYR A 63 8.87 -4.00 6.29
C TYR A 63 10.11 -3.78 5.42
N ASP A 64 10.89 -2.74 5.73
CA ASP A 64 12.20 -2.54 5.11
C ASP A 64 13.19 -3.57 5.68
N HIS A 65 13.59 -4.53 4.84
CA HIS A 65 14.50 -5.60 5.20
C HIS A 65 15.95 -5.31 4.79
N THR A 66 16.21 -4.15 4.18
CA THR A 66 17.50 -3.77 3.61
C THR A 66 18.29 -2.82 4.49
N GLU A 67 17.62 -1.92 5.19
CA GLU A 67 18.27 -0.93 6.05
C GLU A 67 18.14 -1.27 7.54
N GLU A 68 19.22 -1.04 8.30
CA GLU A 68 19.17 -1.10 9.76
C GLU A 68 18.57 0.19 10.32
N THR A 69 17.24 0.30 10.28
CA THR A 69 16.49 1.42 10.86
C THR A 69 16.00 1.14 12.29
N GLU A 70 15.64 2.19 13.03
CA GLU A 70 14.95 2.07 14.32
C GLU A 70 13.52 1.59 14.19
N ASN A 71 12.84 2.00 13.11
CA ASN A 71 11.46 1.64 12.83
C ASN A 71 11.34 1.01 11.43
N PRO A 72 11.65 -0.29 11.28
CA PRO A 72 11.61 -0.93 9.97
C PRO A 72 10.19 -1.25 9.50
N PHE A 73 9.18 -1.09 10.37
CA PHE A 73 7.79 -1.41 10.08
C PHE A 73 7.00 -0.12 9.88
N VAL A 74 6.38 0.06 8.71
CA VAL A 74 5.53 1.21 8.41
C VAL A 74 4.13 0.73 8.06
N VAL A 75 3.13 1.26 8.77
CA VAL A 75 1.72 0.94 8.51
C VAL A 75 1.10 2.03 7.66
N TYR A 76 0.51 1.61 6.55
CA TYR A 76 -0.29 2.44 5.66
C TYR A 76 -1.76 2.01 5.73
N CYS A 77 -2.65 2.99 5.58
CA CYS A 77 -4.04 2.74 5.25
C CYS A 77 -4.22 2.87 3.75
N ASP A 78 -4.86 1.88 3.13
CA ASP A 78 -5.30 1.95 1.74
C ASP A 78 -6.82 1.81 1.67
N TRP A 79 -7.48 2.91 1.35
CA TRP A 79 -8.92 3.04 1.41
C TRP A 79 -9.44 3.45 0.06
N SER A 80 -10.50 2.79 -0.40
CA SER A 80 -11.30 3.22 -1.53
C SER A 80 -12.78 3.22 -1.16
N GLN A 81 -13.49 4.26 -1.56
CA GLN A 81 -14.94 4.32 -1.43
C GLN A 81 -15.57 3.72 -2.69
N GLN A 82 -16.70 3.03 -2.51
CA GLN A 82 -17.53 2.64 -3.64
C GLN A 82 -17.90 3.88 -4.48
N PRO A 83 -18.12 3.72 -5.80
CA PRO A 83 -18.40 4.84 -6.68
C PRO A 83 -19.57 5.68 -6.13
N SER A 84 -19.28 6.93 -5.79
CA SER A 84 -20.31 7.91 -5.47
C SER A 84 -20.74 8.63 -6.75
N VAL A 85 -21.84 9.39 -6.67
CA VAL A 85 -22.31 10.29 -7.75
C VAL A 85 -21.24 11.32 -8.16
N VAL A 86 -20.21 11.50 -7.33
CA VAL A 86 -19.11 12.49 -7.49
C VAL A 86 -17.78 11.83 -7.89
N GLY A 87 -17.77 10.51 -8.17
CA GLY A 87 -16.57 9.74 -8.52
C GLY A 87 -16.12 8.79 -7.41
N LYS A 88 -15.05 8.02 -7.68
CA LYS A 88 -14.34 7.22 -6.67
C LYS A 88 -13.48 8.15 -5.82
N SER A 89 -13.54 7.99 -4.50
CA SER A 89 -12.63 8.65 -3.55
C SER A 89 -11.77 7.57 -2.92
N GLY A 90 -10.46 7.77 -2.95
CA GLY A 90 -9.51 6.75 -2.56
C GLY A 90 -8.24 7.42 -2.06
N HIS A 91 -7.67 6.82 -1.02
CA HIS A 91 -6.62 7.39 -0.22
C HIS A 91 -5.63 6.31 0.17
N PHE A 92 -4.35 6.62 -0.01
CA PHE A 92 -3.26 5.82 0.52
C PHE A 92 -2.50 6.70 1.50
N THR A 93 -2.44 6.33 2.78
CA THR A 93 -1.89 7.21 3.81
C THR A 93 -0.91 6.46 4.69
N GLU A 94 0.30 6.98 4.84
CA GLU A 94 1.20 6.55 5.91
C GLU A 94 0.61 6.91 7.27
N CYS A 95 0.40 5.92 8.13
CA CYS A 95 -0.20 6.14 9.44
C CYS A 95 0.87 6.29 10.52
N LYS A 96 1.77 5.30 10.63
CA LYS A 96 2.75 5.25 11.72
C LYS A 96 3.87 4.24 11.46
N GLU A 97 5.06 4.54 11.98
CA GLU A 97 6.20 3.64 12.02
C GLU A 97 6.36 2.93 13.38
N PHE A 98 6.94 1.73 13.37
CA PHE A 98 7.13 0.89 14.54
C PHE A 98 8.48 0.16 14.52
N SER A 99 8.98 -0.14 15.71
CA SER A 99 10.22 -0.91 15.91
C SER A 99 9.99 -2.43 15.96
N ASN A 100 8.73 -2.89 16.00
CA ASN A 100 8.38 -4.30 16.14
C ASN A 100 7.12 -4.68 15.36
N LEU A 101 7.08 -5.95 14.95
CA LEU A 101 6.00 -6.50 14.14
C LEU A 101 4.67 -6.58 14.91
N GLU A 102 4.68 -7.04 16.17
CA GLU A 102 3.44 -7.31 16.92
C GLU A 102 2.63 -6.01 17.15
N GLU A 103 3.28 -4.92 17.57
CA GLU A 103 2.61 -3.63 17.77
C GLU A 103 2.13 -3.01 16.46
N SER A 104 2.92 -3.12 15.38
CA SER A 104 2.51 -2.62 14.06
C SER A 104 1.32 -3.39 13.51
N PHE A 105 1.32 -4.72 13.65
CA PHE A 105 0.20 -5.56 13.24
C PHE A 105 -1.03 -5.29 14.10
N HIS A 106 -0.87 -5.16 15.41
CA HIS A 106 -2.01 -4.80 16.27
C HIS A 106 -2.62 -3.45 15.89
N PHE A 107 -1.78 -2.46 15.56
CA PHE A 107 -2.24 -1.16 15.09
C PHE A 107 -2.94 -1.24 13.73
N MET A 108 -2.41 -2.02 12.78
CA MET A 108 -3.00 -2.15 11.45
C MET A 108 -4.44 -2.72 11.52
N VAL A 109 -4.67 -3.73 12.37
CA VAL A 109 -6.00 -4.37 12.47
C VAL A 109 -7.04 -3.53 13.22
N GLN A 110 -6.63 -2.43 13.86
CA GLN A 110 -7.52 -1.45 14.50
C GLN A 110 -8.14 -0.44 13.52
N GLU A 111 -7.83 -0.55 12.22
CA GLU A 111 -8.32 0.34 11.16
C GLU A 111 -8.04 1.84 11.45
N PRO A 112 -6.78 2.30 11.39
CA PRO A 112 -6.45 3.72 11.60
C PRO A 112 -7.10 4.66 10.56
N SER A 113 -7.65 4.12 9.47
CA SER A 113 -8.06 4.79 8.23
C SER A 113 -8.61 6.21 8.38
N HIS A 114 -9.71 6.42 9.10
CA HIS A 114 -10.42 7.70 9.05
C HIS A 114 -9.76 8.84 9.84
N TYR A 115 -8.84 8.53 10.75
CA TYR A 115 -8.17 9.56 11.57
C TYR A 115 -6.91 10.13 10.91
N TYR A 116 -6.33 9.41 9.95
CA TYR A 116 -5.04 9.78 9.34
C TYR A 116 -5.19 10.38 7.94
N ILE A 117 -6.30 10.09 7.24
CA ILE A 117 -6.54 10.58 5.87
C ILE A 117 -6.60 12.10 5.83
N LYS A 118 -5.70 12.69 5.02
CA LYS A 118 -5.72 14.09 4.60
C LYS A 118 -6.35 14.18 3.22
N TYR A 119 -7.61 14.60 3.20
CA TYR A 119 -8.37 14.76 1.96
C TYR A 119 -7.63 15.65 0.96
N GLY A 120 -7.43 15.13 -0.25
CA GLY A 120 -6.74 15.81 -1.36
C GLY A 120 -5.21 15.63 -1.38
N GLU A 121 -4.57 15.33 -0.26
CA GLU A 121 -3.12 15.11 -0.19
C GLU A 121 -2.74 13.63 -0.33
N ASP A 122 -3.58 12.74 0.20
CA ASP A 122 -3.29 11.31 0.26
C ASP A 122 -3.80 10.50 -0.96
N SER A 123 -4.25 11.20 -2.00
CA SER A 123 -4.67 10.53 -3.25
C SER A 123 -3.44 10.10 -4.06
N VAL A 124 -3.47 8.88 -4.61
CA VAL A 124 -2.47 8.48 -5.60
C VAL A 124 -2.83 9.02 -6.98
N LEU A 125 -1.81 9.30 -7.78
CA LEU A 125 -1.90 9.73 -9.17
C LEU A 125 -1.19 8.72 -10.06
N ILE A 126 -1.66 8.59 -11.30
CA ILE A 126 -1.11 7.67 -12.31
C ILE A 126 -0.63 8.51 -13.49
N SER A 127 0.60 8.31 -13.91
CA SER A 127 1.16 8.92 -15.13
C SER A 127 2.08 7.95 -15.87
N GLU A 128 2.39 8.27 -17.12
CA GLU A 128 3.52 7.66 -17.80
C GLU A 128 4.83 8.22 -17.24
N LYS A 129 5.85 7.38 -17.16
CA LYS A 129 7.18 7.75 -16.65
C LYS A 129 7.76 8.87 -17.51
N GLY A 130 7.99 10.02 -16.89
CA GLY A 130 8.50 11.22 -17.56
C GLY A 130 7.41 12.22 -17.94
N GLU A 131 6.14 11.84 -17.93
CA GLU A 131 5.01 12.67 -18.41
C GLU A 131 4.03 13.02 -17.27
N TYR A 132 4.53 13.75 -16.27
CA TYR A 132 3.80 14.01 -15.03
C TYR A 132 2.75 15.13 -15.13
N GLU A 133 2.73 15.88 -16.24
CA GLU A 133 1.72 16.90 -16.51
C GLU A 133 0.43 16.28 -17.07
N THR A 134 0.53 15.08 -17.63
CA THR A 134 -0.57 14.28 -18.17
C THR A 134 -1.06 13.30 -17.10
N ILE A 135 -1.62 13.84 -16.02
CA ILE A 135 -2.38 12.99 -15.08
C ILE A 135 -3.55 12.41 -15.87
N PHE A 136 -3.78 11.11 -15.77
CA PHE A 136 -4.99 10.50 -16.32
C PHE A 136 -6.21 11.00 -15.51
N ASP A 137 -6.73 12.17 -15.91
CA ASP A 137 -7.60 13.06 -15.13
C ASP A 137 -8.89 12.43 -14.59
N GLY A 138 -9.34 11.31 -15.19
CA GLY A 138 -10.52 10.54 -14.75
C GLY A 138 -10.27 9.54 -13.62
N LEU A 139 -9.03 9.41 -13.14
CA LEU A 139 -8.61 8.35 -12.20
C LEU A 139 -8.01 8.89 -10.89
N LYS A 140 -8.25 10.18 -10.61
CA LYS A 140 -7.92 10.79 -9.33
C LYS A 140 -8.79 10.14 -8.24
N GLY A 141 -8.19 9.86 -7.08
CA GLY A 141 -8.90 9.30 -5.94
C GLY A 141 -9.06 7.79 -5.98
N LEU A 142 -8.00 7.06 -6.37
CA LEU A 142 -7.89 5.63 -6.10
C LEU A 142 -7.05 5.38 -4.85
N GLY A 143 -7.27 4.23 -4.21
CA GLY A 143 -6.29 3.63 -3.32
C GLY A 143 -5.10 3.07 -4.11
N LEU A 144 -4.00 2.74 -3.44
CA LEU A 144 -2.81 2.20 -4.11
C LEU A 144 -3.10 0.84 -4.78
N LEU A 145 -3.75 -0.08 -4.06
CA LEU A 145 -4.08 -1.41 -4.58
C LEU A 145 -5.05 -1.33 -5.77
N ASP A 146 -6.04 -0.44 -5.71
CA ASP A 146 -6.96 -0.21 -6.82
C ASP A 146 -6.27 0.40 -8.03
N ALA A 147 -5.32 1.32 -7.82
CA ALA A 147 -4.52 1.89 -8.89
C ALA A 147 -3.62 0.82 -9.54
N ILE A 148 -2.99 -0.05 -8.76
CA ILE A 148 -2.19 -1.19 -9.27
C ILE A 148 -3.07 -2.15 -10.08
N ASN A 149 -4.26 -2.48 -9.57
CA ASN A 149 -5.20 -3.36 -10.27
C ASN A 149 -5.68 -2.74 -11.60
N LEU A 150 -5.95 -1.44 -11.61
CA LEU A 150 -6.36 -0.73 -12.81
C LEU A 150 -5.26 -0.73 -13.88
N VAL A 151 -4.03 -0.36 -13.53
CA VAL A 151 -2.93 -0.30 -14.52
C VAL A 151 -2.60 -1.67 -15.12
N ASN A 152 -2.84 -2.74 -14.37
CA ASN A 152 -2.61 -4.11 -14.83
C ASN A 152 -3.77 -4.69 -15.66
N SER A 153 -4.97 -4.12 -15.57
CA SER A 153 -6.17 -4.67 -16.23
C SER A 153 -6.65 -3.88 -17.44
N ASP A 154 -6.28 -2.60 -17.55
CA ASP A 154 -6.73 -1.73 -18.63
C ASP A 154 -5.72 -1.69 -19.80
N ASP A 155 -6.20 -2.06 -20.99
CA ASP A 155 -5.44 -2.06 -22.24
C ASP A 155 -4.87 -0.68 -22.61
N PHE A 156 -5.46 0.40 -22.09
CA PHE A 156 -4.96 1.76 -22.28
C PHE A 156 -3.50 1.95 -21.84
N TYR A 157 -3.02 1.16 -20.88
CA TYR A 157 -1.67 1.27 -20.35
C TYR A 157 -0.64 0.41 -21.07
N LYS A 158 -1.06 -0.52 -21.94
CA LYS A 158 -0.15 -1.45 -22.61
C LYS A 158 0.94 -0.75 -23.40
N GLY A 159 2.18 -1.23 -23.25
CA GLY A 159 3.36 -0.68 -23.90
C GLY A 159 3.98 0.53 -23.19
N LYS A 160 3.33 1.10 -22.17
CA LYS A 160 3.82 2.25 -21.40
C LYS A 160 4.56 1.81 -20.15
N THR A 161 5.48 2.65 -19.69
CA THR A 161 6.04 2.54 -18.33
C THR A 161 5.24 3.44 -17.42
N ILE A 162 4.45 2.87 -16.52
CA ILE A 162 3.52 3.61 -15.66
C ILE A 162 4.13 3.82 -14.28
N GLU A 163 3.96 5.01 -13.73
CA GLU A 163 4.25 5.36 -12.34
C GLU A 163 2.94 5.68 -11.59
N ILE A 164 2.78 5.08 -10.41
CA ILE A 164 1.77 5.48 -9.42
C ILE A 164 2.53 6.23 -8.32
N TYR A 165 2.11 7.45 -8.01
CA TYR A 165 2.82 8.32 -7.09
C TYR A 165 1.89 9.17 -6.24
N GLN A 166 2.44 9.68 -5.14
CA GLN A 166 1.80 10.72 -4.34
C GLN A 166 2.48 12.07 -4.56
N PRO A 167 1.70 13.15 -4.79
CA PRO A 167 2.26 14.49 -4.80
C PRO A 167 2.74 14.88 -3.40
N LYS A 168 3.87 15.60 -3.33
CA LYS A 168 4.39 16.21 -2.10
C LYS A 168 4.58 17.71 -2.34
N SER A 169 4.67 18.50 -1.28
CA SER A 169 4.91 19.95 -1.41
C SER A 169 6.18 20.27 -2.21
N TYR A 170 7.16 19.37 -2.19
CA TYR A 170 8.40 19.45 -2.97
C TYR A 170 8.64 18.13 -3.69
N GLY A 171 7.99 17.94 -4.84
CA GLY A 171 8.17 16.76 -5.70
C GLY A 171 7.08 15.71 -5.53
N ARG A 172 7.48 14.44 -5.57
CA ARG A 172 6.57 13.30 -5.46
C ARG A 172 7.28 12.09 -4.87
N THR A 173 6.50 11.19 -4.31
CA THR A 173 6.94 9.86 -3.90
C THR A 173 6.36 8.85 -4.87
N VAL A 174 7.19 8.17 -5.64
CA VAL A 174 6.74 7.06 -6.51
C VAL A 174 6.55 5.83 -5.64
N LEU A 175 5.36 5.25 -5.68
CA LEU A 175 4.95 4.09 -4.87
C LEU A 175 4.99 2.80 -5.68
N TYR A 176 4.78 2.91 -7.00
CA TYR A 176 4.80 1.78 -7.92
C TYR A 176 5.29 2.22 -9.29
N GLN A 177 6.10 1.41 -9.94
CA GLN A 177 6.50 1.59 -11.33
C GLN A 177 6.48 0.24 -12.05
N LYS A 178 5.87 0.16 -13.22
CA LYS A 178 5.89 -1.06 -14.05
C LYS A 178 5.84 -0.73 -15.53
N LYS A 179 6.62 -1.45 -16.33
CA LYS A 179 6.40 -1.54 -17.77
C LYS A 179 5.25 -2.51 -18.07
N ILE A 180 4.14 -2.00 -18.58
CA ILE A 180 2.94 -2.79 -18.88
C ILE A 180 3.11 -3.50 -20.23
N GLN A 181 2.93 -4.83 -20.24
CA GLN A 181 3.13 -5.70 -21.41
C GLN A 181 1.84 -5.93 -22.21
#